data_AF-A0A1Y2GKT9-F1
#
_entry.id   AF-A0A1Y2GKT9-F1
#
_cell.length_a   1.000
_cell.length_b   1.000
_cell.length_c   1.000
_cell.angle_alpha   90.00
_cell.angle_beta   90.00
_cell.angle_gamma   90.00
#
_symmetry.space_group_name_H-M   'P 1'
#
loop_
_entity.id
_entity.type
_entity.pdbx_description
1 polymer ?
#
loop_
_entity_poly.entity_id
_entity_poly.type
_entity_poly.pdbx_seq_one_letter_code
_entity_poly.pdbx_strand_id
1 'polypeptide(L)'
;MTNDTSANSTGVITSAIQPSSSSSSAAATSATAATAGTTTEQANTTPVFVPKSKSTVVVKPSQRGNPLLQFIKNVPYEYGEIVPDFIVGLTSCILYLSIRYHRLHPEYIYNRISTLGKTFVLRVLLVLVDVEMHQQAIRELTRVAMLNNLTLVCAWSNEEAARYIETYKAYENKAPDAIKERISNDYISKLTDCLTQIQSINKTDVVTLASTFGSFKNIMNAPADELGVLPGFGERKVKRLLEAFDQPFAIDPKKRRQRRR
;
A
#
# COMPACT_ATOMS: atom_id res chain seq x y z
N MET A 1 53.96 56.91 7.77
CA MET A 1 52.89 56.96 8.79
C MET A 1 52.63 55.50 9.20
N THR A 2 53.47 54.94 10.09
CA THR A 2 53.31 54.90 11.57
C THR A 2 52.11 54.03 11.96
N ASN A 3 52.34 52.81 12.46
CA ASN A 3 52.30 52.42 13.90
C ASN A 3 50.84 52.39 14.42
N ASP A 4 50.36 51.56 15.33
CA ASP A 4 50.86 50.59 16.31
C ASP A 4 49.55 50.01 16.94
N THR A 5 49.41 48.71 17.16
CA THR A 5 49.69 48.02 18.44
C THR A 5 48.63 48.19 19.55
N SER A 6 48.16 47.01 20.02
CA SER A 6 47.75 46.66 21.40
C SER A 6 46.41 47.20 21.94
N ALA A 7 45.69 46.60 22.90
CA ALA A 7 45.87 45.43 23.77
C ALA A 7 44.49 45.19 24.45
N ASN A 8 44.05 43.94 24.65
CA ASN A 8 44.07 43.19 25.93
C ASN A 8 43.02 43.70 26.95
N SER A 9 42.27 42.93 27.75
CA SER A 9 42.41 41.63 28.41
C SER A 9 41.05 41.38 29.11
N THR A 10 40.56 40.17 29.43
CA THR A 10 40.89 39.25 30.55
C THR A 10 39.67 38.31 30.63
N GLY A 11 39.68 37.03 30.99
CA GLY A 11 40.66 36.02 31.43
C GLY A 11 39.86 34.69 31.51
N VAL A 12 40.35 33.56 30.97
CA VAL A 12 41.15 32.49 31.63
C VAL A 12 40.47 31.97 32.91
N ILE A 13 40.16 30.67 33.08
CA ILE A 13 41.03 29.56 33.55
C ILE A 13 40.23 28.25 33.27
N THR A 14 40.61 27.30 32.41
CA THR A 14 41.66 26.24 32.45
C THR A 14 41.62 25.29 33.65
N SER A 15 41.26 24.01 33.45
CA SER A 15 42.17 22.85 33.62
C SER A 15 41.42 21.50 33.73
N ALA A 16 42.03 20.51 33.10
CA ALA A 16 41.67 19.08 33.08
C ALA A 16 42.16 18.35 34.35
N ILE A 17 41.74 17.08 34.53
CA ILE A 17 42.52 15.89 35.01
C ILE A 17 41.55 14.72 35.35
N GLN A 18 41.83 13.50 34.84
CA GLN A 18 41.25 12.18 35.22
C GLN A 18 42.10 11.52 36.36
N PRO A 19 42.05 10.19 36.64
CA PRO A 19 41.04 9.31 37.26
C PRO A 19 41.58 8.57 38.53
N SER A 20 40.73 7.82 39.25
CA SER A 20 41.05 6.70 40.21
C SER A 20 39.88 6.51 41.20
N SER A 21 39.65 5.44 41.97
CA SER A 21 39.67 3.98 41.84
C SER A 21 39.47 3.43 43.28
N SER A 22 38.68 2.36 43.47
CA SER A 22 38.58 1.49 44.68
C SER A 22 37.87 2.10 45.92
N SER A 23 37.12 1.40 46.79
CA SER A 23 36.89 -0.03 47.05
C SER A 23 35.71 -0.24 48.05
N SER A 24 35.43 -1.52 48.34
CA SER A 24 34.61 -2.13 49.41
C SER A 24 33.16 -2.50 49.04
N SER A 25 32.81 -3.73 48.65
CA SER A 25 32.89 -5.08 49.29
C SER A 25 31.65 -5.45 50.11
N ALA A 26 30.84 -6.38 49.61
CA ALA A 26 30.30 -7.53 50.38
C ALA A 26 29.48 -8.44 49.44
N ALA A 27 29.61 -9.74 49.65
CA ALA A 27 29.17 -10.82 48.79
C ALA A 27 27.86 -11.49 49.26
N ALA A 28 27.36 -12.39 48.39
CA ALA A 28 26.37 -13.46 48.61
C ALA A 28 24.89 -12.98 48.71
N THR A 29 23.85 -13.67 48.22
CA THR A 29 23.63 -15.11 47.96
C THR A 29 22.43 -15.25 47.01
N SER A 30 22.36 -16.35 46.28
CA SER A 30 21.24 -16.83 45.48
C SER A 30 19.91 -16.98 46.25
N ALA A 31 18.78 -16.58 45.67
CA ALA A 31 17.47 -17.18 45.96
C ALA A 31 16.47 -16.96 44.82
N THR A 32 15.89 -18.07 44.36
CA THR A 32 14.77 -18.22 43.45
C THR A 32 13.48 -17.67 44.05
N ALA A 33 12.69 -16.89 43.30
CA ALA A 33 11.26 -16.74 43.56
C ALA A 33 10.52 -16.43 42.26
N ALA A 34 9.63 -17.35 41.88
CA ALA A 34 8.67 -17.21 40.80
C ALA A 34 7.62 -16.14 41.16
N THR A 35 7.18 -15.36 40.18
CA THR A 35 5.86 -14.71 40.22
C THR A 35 5.29 -14.68 38.81
N ALA A 36 4.09 -15.27 38.70
CA ALA A 36 3.29 -15.41 37.51
C ALA A 36 2.40 -14.17 37.27
N GLY A 37 2.01 -13.97 36.01
CA GLY A 37 0.96 -13.05 35.55
C GLY A 37 1.53 -11.70 35.06
N THR A 38 1.24 -11.18 33.87
CA THR A 38 0.14 -11.46 32.94
C THR A 38 0.61 -11.05 31.53
N THR A 39 0.62 -12.00 30.61
CA THR A 39 1.02 -11.82 29.21
C THR A 39 -0.14 -11.21 28.43
N THR A 40 0.00 -9.98 27.95
CA THR A 40 -0.75 -9.53 26.78
C THR A 40 -0.20 -10.23 25.55
N GLU A 41 -0.95 -11.21 25.04
CA GLU A 41 -0.69 -11.92 23.79
C GLU A 41 -0.69 -10.94 22.60
N GLN A 42 0.48 -10.49 22.20
CA GLN A 42 0.73 -10.14 20.80
C GLN A 42 1.20 -11.42 20.10
N ALA A 43 0.45 -11.83 19.09
CA ALA A 43 0.73 -12.99 18.25
C ALA A 43 2.07 -12.81 17.52
N ASN A 44 3.16 -13.23 18.16
CA ASN A 44 4.45 -13.42 17.53
C ASN A 44 4.38 -14.66 16.65
N THR A 45 3.98 -14.49 15.40
CA THR A 45 4.26 -15.47 14.35
C THR A 45 5.77 -15.54 14.16
N THR A 46 6.40 -16.59 14.68
CA THR A 46 7.81 -16.89 14.43
C THR A 46 8.07 -16.96 12.93
N PRO A 47 9.13 -16.31 12.41
CA PRO A 47 9.45 -16.37 10.99
C PRO A 47 9.82 -17.80 10.61
N VAL A 48 9.07 -18.36 9.66
CA VAL A 48 9.13 -19.76 9.20
C VAL A 48 10.45 -20.08 8.47
N PHE A 49 11.18 -19.05 8.05
CA PHE A 49 12.50 -19.19 7.44
C PHE A 49 13.26 -17.88 7.63
N VAL A 50 14.49 -17.94 8.15
CA VAL A 50 15.39 -16.78 8.18
C VAL A 50 16.25 -16.87 6.92
N PRO A 51 15.99 -16.07 5.88
CA PRO A 51 16.84 -16.04 4.71
C PRO A 51 18.25 -15.60 5.11
N LYS A 52 19.27 -16.22 4.50
CA LYS A 52 20.68 -15.93 4.79
C LYS A 52 21.03 -14.49 4.43
N SER A 53 20.28 -13.88 3.52
CA SER A 53 20.31 -12.46 3.21
C SER A 53 18.90 -11.86 3.26
N LYS A 54 18.74 -10.71 3.90
CA LYS A 54 17.42 -10.05 4.04
C LYS A 54 16.81 -9.61 2.71
N SER A 55 17.62 -9.51 1.64
CA SER A 55 17.22 -8.98 0.34
C SER A 55 17.26 -9.99 -0.80
N THR A 56 17.25 -11.30 -0.52
CA THR A 56 17.20 -12.35 -1.55
C THR A 56 15.83 -12.99 -1.65
N VAL A 57 15.46 -13.42 -2.86
CA VAL A 57 14.33 -14.34 -3.08
C VAL A 57 14.84 -15.76 -2.89
N VAL A 58 14.12 -16.57 -2.11
CA VAL A 58 14.49 -17.98 -1.92
C VAL A 58 13.70 -18.81 -2.91
N VAL A 59 14.40 -19.55 -3.75
CA VAL A 59 13.84 -20.37 -4.84
C VAL A 59 13.96 -21.83 -4.47
N LYS A 60 12.90 -22.59 -4.72
CA LYS A 60 12.93 -24.04 -4.51
C LYS A 60 13.91 -24.70 -5.51
N PRO A 61 14.78 -25.64 -5.10
CA PRO A 61 15.73 -26.30 -5.99
C PRO A 61 15.08 -26.95 -7.22
N SER A 62 13.85 -27.44 -7.11
CA SER A 62 13.08 -28.01 -8.23
C SER A 62 12.74 -27.00 -9.33
N GLN A 63 12.83 -25.69 -9.05
CA GLN A 63 12.56 -24.61 -10.00
C GLN A 63 13.80 -24.17 -10.79
N ARG A 64 14.98 -24.77 -10.58
CA ARG A 64 16.24 -24.39 -11.23
C ARG A 64 16.21 -24.37 -12.77
N GLY A 65 15.38 -25.21 -13.38
CA GLY A 65 15.20 -25.26 -14.85
C GLY A 65 14.12 -24.33 -15.41
N ASN A 66 13.46 -23.54 -14.57
CA ASN A 66 12.31 -22.75 -14.99
C ASN A 66 12.76 -21.48 -15.77
N PRO A 67 12.27 -21.24 -16.99
CA PRO A 67 12.66 -20.10 -17.81
C PRO A 67 12.38 -18.74 -17.16
N LEU A 68 11.43 -18.65 -16.21
CA LEU A 68 11.17 -17.37 -15.52
C LEU A 68 12.42 -16.84 -14.78
N LEU A 69 13.30 -17.72 -14.30
CA LEU A 69 14.48 -17.32 -13.53
C LEU A 69 15.46 -16.46 -14.35
N GLN A 70 15.45 -16.59 -15.68
CA GLN A 70 16.29 -15.79 -16.58
C GLN A 70 15.86 -14.31 -16.64
N PHE A 71 14.59 -14.04 -16.30
CA PHE A 71 14.01 -12.71 -16.32
C PHE A 71 14.07 -12.01 -14.95
N ILE A 72 14.40 -12.72 -13.88
CA ILE A 72 14.65 -12.14 -12.56
C ILE A 72 16.06 -11.54 -12.55
N LYS A 73 16.15 -10.21 -12.66
CA LYS A 73 17.42 -9.46 -12.77
C LYS A 73 17.56 -8.38 -11.70
N ASN A 74 16.44 -7.80 -11.27
CA ASN A 74 16.45 -6.68 -10.32
C ASN A 74 16.67 -7.13 -8.87
N VAL A 75 16.50 -8.42 -8.59
CA VAL A 75 16.55 -8.98 -7.25
C VAL A 75 17.42 -10.25 -7.25
N PRO A 76 18.41 -10.36 -6.34
CA PRO A 76 19.20 -11.58 -6.22
C PRO A 76 18.33 -12.72 -5.67
N TYR A 77 18.59 -13.95 -6.13
CA TYR A 77 17.91 -15.13 -5.63
C TYR A 77 18.90 -16.22 -5.19
N GLU A 78 18.50 -17.01 -4.20
CA GLU A 78 19.25 -18.15 -3.68
C GLU A 78 18.39 -19.40 -3.67
N TYR A 79 19.01 -20.58 -3.84
CA TYR A 79 18.29 -21.84 -3.70
C TYR A 79 18.24 -22.26 -2.24
N GLY A 80 17.05 -22.60 -1.75
CA GLY A 80 16.85 -23.07 -0.38
C GLY A 80 15.79 -24.16 -0.32
N GLU A 81 15.93 -25.09 0.61
CA GLU A 81 14.93 -26.15 0.78
C GLU A 81 13.66 -25.55 1.39
N ILE A 82 12.64 -25.36 0.55
CA ILE A 82 11.41 -24.66 0.90
C ILE A 82 10.18 -25.42 0.41
N VAL A 83 9.08 -25.27 1.15
CA VAL A 83 7.77 -25.81 0.76
C VAL A 83 7.19 -25.06 -0.44
N PRO A 84 7.01 -23.72 -0.45
CA PRO A 84 6.54 -22.99 -1.62
C PRO A 84 7.57 -23.00 -2.77
N ASP A 85 7.21 -22.47 -3.95
CA ASP A 85 8.16 -22.40 -5.07
C ASP A 85 9.10 -21.20 -4.93
N PHE A 86 8.57 -20.08 -4.41
CA PHE A 86 9.33 -18.88 -4.11
C PHE A 86 8.93 -18.30 -2.75
N ILE A 87 9.91 -17.86 -1.97
CA ILE A 87 9.70 -17.01 -0.79
C ILE A 87 10.21 -15.63 -1.13
N VAL A 88 9.30 -14.65 -1.08
CA VAL A 88 9.56 -13.25 -1.42
C VAL A 88 9.61 -12.36 -0.17
N GLY A 89 9.21 -12.86 0.99
CA GLY A 89 9.35 -12.14 2.25
C GLY A 89 9.14 -13.05 3.44
N LEU A 90 9.28 -12.52 4.66
CA LEU A 90 9.18 -13.34 5.89
C LEU A 90 7.81 -14.02 6.02
N THR A 91 6.74 -13.33 5.61
CA THR A 91 5.35 -13.79 5.73
C THR A 91 4.68 -14.01 4.37
N SER A 92 5.46 -13.96 3.28
CA SER A 92 4.94 -13.90 1.91
C SER A 92 5.58 -14.97 1.04
N CYS A 93 4.75 -15.82 0.44
CA CYS A 93 5.18 -16.89 -0.45
C CYS A 93 4.40 -16.92 -1.76
N ILE A 94 5.01 -17.53 -2.78
CA ILE A 94 4.43 -17.69 -4.10
C ILE A 94 4.51 -19.17 -4.51
N LEU A 95 3.38 -19.69 -4.97
CA LEU A 95 3.29 -20.95 -5.70
C LEU A 95 3.22 -20.62 -7.20
N TYR A 96 3.98 -21.36 -8.00
CA TYR A 96 4.03 -21.17 -9.45
C TYR A 96 3.39 -22.35 -10.17
N LEU A 97 2.53 -22.04 -11.14
CA LEU A 97 1.84 -23.04 -11.94
C LEU A 97 1.66 -22.55 -13.38
N SER A 98 1.99 -23.36 -14.37
CA SER A 98 1.57 -23.11 -15.75
C SER A 98 0.22 -23.79 -16.01
N ILE A 99 -0.63 -23.17 -16.83
CA ILE A 99 -1.91 -23.76 -17.23
C ILE A 99 -1.70 -25.06 -18.01
N ARG A 100 -0.72 -25.11 -18.90
CA ARG A 100 -0.34 -26.35 -19.60
C ARG A 100 -0.01 -27.47 -18.62
N TYR A 101 0.73 -27.17 -17.55
CA TYR A 101 1.05 -28.16 -16.52
C TYR A 101 -0.18 -28.56 -15.70
N HIS A 102 -1.03 -27.61 -15.34
CA HIS A 102 -2.28 -27.88 -14.61
C HIS A 102 -3.22 -28.81 -15.39
N ARG A 103 -3.29 -28.66 -16.72
CA ARG A 103 -4.07 -29.56 -17.58
C ARG A 103 -3.54 -30.99 -17.59
N LEU A 104 -2.23 -31.17 -17.43
CA LEU A 104 -1.61 -32.50 -17.38
C LEU A 104 -1.75 -33.14 -15.98
N HIS A 105 -1.63 -32.32 -14.93
CA HIS A 105 -1.67 -32.76 -13.53
C HIS A 105 -2.59 -31.86 -12.69
N PRO A 106 -3.91 -32.06 -12.73
CA PRO A 106 -4.85 -31.23 -11.98
C PRO A 106 -4.68 -31.39 -10.46
N GLU A 107 -4.34 -32.59 -9.97
CA GLU A 107 -4.15 -32.87 -8.54
C GLU A 107 -2.94 -32.17 -7.91
N TYR A 108 -1.95 -31.78 -8.73
CA TYR A 108 -0.70 -31.20 -8.26
C TYR A 108 -0.95 -29.97 -7.37
N ILE A 109 -1.79 -29.04 -7.81
CA ILE A 109 -2.01 -27.79 -7.09
C ILE A 109 -2.71 -28.01 -5.75
N TYR A 110 -3.67 -28.93 -5.68
CA TYR A 110 -4.38 -29.26 -4.45
C TYR A 110 -3.43 -29.82 -3.39
N ASN A 111 -2.54 -30.74 -3.79
CA ASN A 111 -1.51 -31.29 -2.90
C ASN A 111 -0.53 -30.21 -2.43
N ARG A 112 -0.07 -29.35 -3.34
CA ARG A 112 0.85 -28.24 -3.00
C ARG A 112 0.24 -27.26 -2.00
N ILE A 113 -1.03 -26.90 -2.18
CA ILE A 113 -1.76 -26.00 -1.26
C ILE A 113 -1.93 -26.67 0.10
N SER A 114 -2.27 -27.97 0.13
CA SER A 114 -2.40 -28.74 1.36
C SER A 114 -1.08 -28.79 2.14
N THR A 115 0.04 -29.08 1.47
CA THR A 115 1.38 -29.10 2.10
C THR A 115 1.81 -27.72 2.61
N LEU A 116 1.47 -26.65 1.89
CA LEU A 116 1.79 -25.27 2.32
C LEU A 116 1.04 -24.87 3.59
N GLY A 117 -0.21 -25.32 3.72
CA GLY A 117 -1.08 -25.01 4.85
C GLY A 117 -1.32 -23.51 5.02
N LYS A 118 -1.36 -23.05 6.27
CA LYS A 118 -1.57 -21.64 6.67
C LYS A 118 -0.30 -20.99 7.21
N THR A 119 0.85 -21.47 6.75
CA THR A 119 2.18 -21.09 7.26
C THR A 119 2.55 -19.64 6.95
N PHE A 120 2.05 -19.11 5.83
CA PHE A 120 2.30 -17.74 5.38
C PHE A 120 1.02 -16.91 5.40
N VAL A 121 1.15 -15.63 5.73
CA VAL A 121 0.05 -14.67 5.75
C VAL A 121 -0.39 -14.34 4.32
N LEU A 122 0.56 -13.90 3.49
CA LEU A 122 0.33 -13.65 2.08
C LEU A 122 0.75 -14.88 1.28
N ARG A 123 -0.24 -15.53 0.66
CA ARG A 123 -0.03 -16.70 -0.20
C ARG A 123 -0.52 -16.36 -1.59
N VAL A 124 0.41 -16.27 -2.52
CA VAL A 124 0.13 -15.92 -3.92
C VAL A 124 0.20 -17.18 -4.77
N LEU A 125 -0.80 -17.38 -5.63
CA LEU A 125 -0.78 -18.38 -6.69
C LEU A 125 -0.52 -17.66 -8.01
N LEU A 126 0.73 -17.73 -8.48
CA LEU A 126 1.17 -17.14 -9.75
C LEU A 126 0.96 -18.16 -10.88
N VAL A 127 0.04 -17.83 -11.78
CA VAL A 127 -0.35 -18.71 -12.89
C VAL A 127 0.15 -18.15 -14.21
N LEU A 128 0.99 -18.93 -14.90
CA LEU A 128 1.40 -18.64 -16.27
C LEU A 128 0.33 -19.14 -17.25
N VAL A 129 -0.21 -18.22 -18.04
CA VAL A 129 -1.17 -18.49 -19.11
C VAL A 129 -0.43 -18.76 -20.41
N ASP A 130 -0.14 -20.04 -20.67
CA ASP A 130 0.67 -20.51 -21.81
C ASP A 130 -0.15 -21.29 -22.86
N VAL A 131 -1.49 -21.22 -22.79
CA VAL A 131 -2.42 -21.95 -23.65
C VAL A 131 -3.58 -21.03 -24.05
N GLU A 132 -4.05 -21.12 -25.30
CA GLU A 132 -5.18 -20.32 -25.81
C GLU A 132 -6.52 -20.63 -25.11
N MET A 133 -6.82 -21.90 -24.85
CA MET A 133 -8.04 -22.31 -24.13
C MET A 133 -7.83 -22.29 -22.60
N HIS A 134 -7.60 -21.10 -22.05
CA HIS A 134 -7.27 -20.91 -20.62
C HIS A 134 -8.50 -20.64 -19.73
N GLN A 135 -9.66 -20.31 -20.30
CA GLN A 135 -10.83 -19.83 -19.54
C GLN A 135 -11.34 -20.83 -18.49
N GLN A 136 -11.41 -22.12 -18.84
CA GLN A 136 -11.92 -23.14 -17.93
C GLN A 136 -10.93 -23.42 -16.79
N ALA A 137 -9.63 -23.52 -17.10
CA ALA A 137 -8.58 -23.71 -16.12
C ALA A 137 -8.49 -22.54 -15.13
N ILE A 138 -8.54 -21.29 -15.62
CA ILE A 138 -8.53 -20.11 -14.75
C ILE A 138 -9.78 -20.07 -13.86
N ARG A 139 -10.96 -20.43 -14.38
CA ARG A 139 -12.19 -20.48 -13.58
C ARG A 139 -12.07 -21.48 -12.43
N GLU A 140 -11.53 -22.66 -12.70
CA GLU A 140 -11.27 -23.68 -11.66
C GLU A 140 -10.23 -23.16 -10.65
N LEU A 141 -9.07 -22.71 -11.11
CA LEU A 141 -8.00 -22.20 -10.25
C LEU A 141 -8.45 -21.01 -9.40
N THR A 142 -9.31 -20.14 -9.93
CA THR A 142 -9.91 -19.03 -9.18
C THR A 142 -10.78 -19.56 -8.04
N ARG A 143 -11.61 -20.57 -8.30
CA ARG A 143 -12.42 -21.20 -7.24
C ARG A 143 -11.53 -21.82 -6.17
N VAL A 144 -10.48 -22.53 -6.56
CA VAL A 144 -9.51 -23.15 -5.64
C VAL A 144 -8.80 -22.08 -4.81
N ALA A 145 -8.36 -20.98 -5.43
CA ALA A 145 -7.68 -19.89 -4.77
C ALA A 145 -8.59 -19.21 -3.73
N MET A 146 -9.85 -18.94 -4.10
CA MET A 146 -10.83 -18.34 -3.19
C MET A 146 -11.11 -19.24 -1.97
N LEU A 147 -11.33 -20.54 -2.18
CA LEU A 147 -11.62 -21.48 -1.07
C LEU A 147 -10.45 -21.61 -0.09
N ASN A 148 -9.22 -21.50 -0.58
CA ASN A 148 -8.01 -21.67 0.22
C ASN A 148 -7.39 -20.35 0.69
N ASN A 149 -8.05 -19.19 0.50
CA ASN A 149 -7.54 -17.85 0.81
C ASN A 149 -6.15 -17.57 0.19
N LEU A 150 -6.02 -17.84 -1.11
CA LEU A 150 -4.85 -17.51 -1.93
C LEU A 150 -5.19 -16.33 -2.85
N THR A 151 -4.22 -15.46 -3.10
CA THR A 151 -4.33 -14.42 -4.12
C THR A 151 -3.89 -14.98 -5.46
N LEU A 152 -4.81 -15.11 -6.41
CA LEU A 152 -4.49 -15.54 -7.77
C LEU A 152 -3.92 -14.35 -8.57
N VAL A 153 -2.76 -14.54 -9.20
CA VAL A 153 -2.17 -13.59 -10.16
C VAL A 153 -1.91 -14.33 -11.45
N CYS A 154 -2.47 -13.84 -12.56
CA CYS A 154 -2.22 -14.39 -13.88
C CYS A 154 -1.10 -13.60 -14.57
N ALA A 155 -0.19 -14.30 -15.24
CA ALA A 155 0.85 -13.74 -16.08
C ALA A 155 0.77 -14.35 -17.48
N TRP A 156 0.93 -13.52 -18.51
CA TRP A 156 0.87 -13.94 -19.92
C TRP A 156 2.24 -14.24 -20.52
N SER A 157 3.31 -13.94 -19.80
CA SER A 157 4.67 -14.26 -20.19
C SER A 157 5.55 -14.58 -18.97
N ASN A 158 6.66 -15.27 -19.22
CA ASN A 158 7.67 -15.56 -18.20
C ASN A 158 8.31 -14.26 -17.67
N GLU A 159 8.44 -13.24 -18.52
CA GLU A 159 8.95 -11.92 -18.14
C GLU A 159 8.01 -11.21 -17.17
N GLU A 160 6.70 -11.25 -17.46
CA GLU A 160 5.68 -10.68 -16.59
C GLU A 160 5.63 -11.41 -15.24
N ALA A 161 5.68 -12.75 -15.26
CA ALA A 161 5.74 -13.57 -14.07
C ALA A 161 6.95 -13.24 -13.18
N ALA A 162 8.14 -13.10 -13.77
CA ALA A 162 9.35 -12.68 -13.07
C ALA A 162 9.21 -11.28 -12.47
N ARG A 163 8.66 -10.32 -13.24
CA ARG A 163 8.41 -8.95 -12.78
C ARG A 163 7.47 -8.91 -11.57
N TYR A 164 6.45 -9.78 -11.52
CA TYR A 164 5.59 -9.89 -10.34
C TYR A 164 6.38 -10.34 -9.11
N ILE A 165 7.22 -11.36 -9.23
CA ILE A 165 8.07 -11.84 -8.13
C ILE A 165 9.00 -10.73 -7.63
N GLU A 166 9.67 -10.01 -8.53
CA GLU A 166 10.52 -8.87 -8.19
C GLU A 166 9.75 -7.77 -7.47
N THR A 167 8.54 -7.46 -7.95
CA THR A 167 7.67 -6.45 -7.33
C THR A 167 7.26 -6.89 -5.93
N TYR A 168 6.86 -8.14 -5.73
CA TYR A 168 6.53 -8.62 -4.39
C TYR A 168 7.71 -8.50 -3.42
N LYS A 169 8.95 -8.79 -3.87
CA LYS A 169 10.13 -8.62 -3.02
C LYS A 169 10.44 -7.14 -2.76
N ALA A 170 10.40 -6.30 -3.78
CA ALA A 170 10.72 -4.86 -3.65
C ALA A 170 9.72 -4.12 -2.75
N TYR A 171 8.47 -4.59 -2.68
CA TYR A 171 7.40 -3.98 -1.90
C TYR A 171 7.19 -4.61 -0.52
N GLU A 172 8.04 -5.55 -0.08
CA GLU A 172 7.93 -6.21 1.23
C GLU A 172 7.88 -5.19 2.40
N ASN A 173 8.74 -4.16 2.35
CA ASN A 173 8.87 -3.15 3.40
C ASN A 173 8.27 -1.79 3.01
N LYS A 174 7.54 -1.69 1.89
CA LYS A 174 7.05 -0.40 1.41
C LYS A 174 5.78 0.00 2.15
N ALA A 175 5.77 1.20 2.72
CA ALA A 175 4.59 1.76 3.38
C ALA A 175 3.40 1.91 2.41
N PRO A 176 2.15 1.88 2.91
CA PRO A 176 0.94 2.01 2.09
C PRO A 176 0.73 3.41 1.47
N ASP A 177 1.68 4.33 1.64
CA ASP A 177 1.62 5.71 1.15
C ASP A 177 1.44 5.81 -0.37
N ALA A 178 1.87 4.81 -1.13
CA ALA A 178 1.65 4.76 -2.57
C ALA A 178 0.18 4.54 -2.95
N ILE A 179 -0.61 3.92 -2.07
CA ILE A 179 -2.03 3.60 -2.26
C ILE A 179 -2.92 4.67 -1.64
N LYS A 180 -2.42 5.39 -0.63
CA LYS A 180 -3.16 6.45 0.05
C LYS A 180 -3.49 7.58 -0.93
N GLU A 181 -4.76 7.98 -0.94
CA GLU A 181 -5.21 9.14 -1.72
C GLU A 181 -4.45 10.39 -1.28
N ARG A 182 -3.78 11.04 -2.23
CA ARG A 182 -3.09 12.31 -1.99
C ARG A 182 -4.10 13.44 -2.07
N ILE A 183 -4.86 13.63 -1.00
CA ILE A 183 -5.73 14.80 -0.88
C ILE A 183 -4.81 16.02 -0.75
N SER A 184 -4.86 16.90 -1.75
CA SER A 184 -4.19 18.18 -1.66
C SER A 184 -4.87 19.01 -0.57
N ASN A 185 -4.08 19.55 0.37
CA ASN A 185 -4.62 20.35 1.47
C ASN A 185 -4.93 21.79 1.07
N ASP A 186 -4.76 22.13 -0.21
CA ASP A 186 -5.06 23.45 -0.73
C ASP A 186 -6.59 23.69 -0.76
N TYR A 187 -6.98 24.91 -0.41
CA TYR A 187 -8.38 25.32 -0.33
C TYR A 187 -9.05 25.24 -1.70
N ILE A 188 -8.36 25.68 -2.76
CA ILE A 188 -8.89 25.66 -4.13
C ILE A 188 -9.10 24.23 -4.62
N SER A 189 -8.20 23.30 -4.27
CA SER A 189 -8.37 21.89 -4.62
C SER A 189 -9.58 21.27 -3.92
N LYS A 190 -9.75 21.48 -2.61
CA LYS A 190 -10.94 21.02 -1.87
C LYS A 190 -12.24 21.62 -2.41
N LEU A 191 -12.22 22.91 -2.76
CA LEU A 191 -13.36 23.59 -3.36
C LEU A 191 -13.70 23.02 -4.75
N THR A 192 -12.67 22.73 -5.55
CA THR A 192 -12.82 22.10 -6.87
C THR A 192 -13.40 20.70 -6.74
N ASP A 193 -12.87 19.88 -5.85
CA ASP A 193 -13.36 18.52 -5.63
C ASP A 193 -14.81 18.50 -5.12
N CYS A 194 -15.20 19.48 -4.28
CA CYS A 194 -16.57 19.61 -3.80
C CYS A 194 -17.54 20.07 -4.91
N LEU A 195 -17.23 21.16 -5.61
CA LEU A 195 -18.15 21.74 -6.60
C LEU A 195 -18.23 20.92 -7.89
N THR A 196 -17.17 20.20 -8.27
CA THR A 196 -17.18 19.31 -9.45
C THR A 196 -17.99 18.03 -9.25
N GLN A 197 -18.43 17.71 -8.01
CA GLN A 197 -19.42 16.64 -7.79
C GLN A 197 -20.80 16.98 -8.37
N ILE A 198 -21.11 18.25 -8.57
CA ILE A 198 -22.36 18.69 -9.19
C ILE A 198 -22.27 18.50 -10.70
N GLN A 199 -23.21 17.74 -11.25
CA GLN A 199 -23.28 17.48 -12.68
C GLN A 199 -23.46 18.80 -13.45
N SER A 200 -22.51 19.14 -14.33
CA SER A 200 -22.38 20.38 -15.16
C SER A 200 -21.34 21.39 -14.70
N ILE A 201 -20.76 21.28 -13.51
CA ILE A 201 -19.72 22.21 -13.04
C ILE A 201 -18.35 21.68 -13.42
N ASN A 202 -17.58 22.47 -14.15
CA ASN A 202 -16.20 22.15 -14.54
C ASN A 202 -15.18 22.84 -13.63
N LYS A 203 -13.91 22.40 -13.68
CA LYS A 203 -12.81 23.02 -12.94
C LYS A 203 -12.65 24.52 -13.25
N THR A 204 -12.84 24.92 -14.52
CA THR A 204 -12.81 26.31 -14.95
C THR A 204 -13.90 27.14 -14.26
N ASP A 205 -15.09 26.57 -14.11
CA ASP A 205 -16.23 27.24 -13.48
C ASP A 205 -15.96 27.47 -11.99
N VAL A 206 -15.31 26.52 -11.32
CA VAL A 206 -14.92 26.66 -9.91
C VAL A 206 -13.89 27.77 -9.72
N VAL A 207 -12.92 27.89 -10.62
CA VAL A 207 -11.94 28.99 -10.56
C VAL A 207 -12.62 30.34 -10.73
N THR A 208 -13.59 30.45 -11.66
CA THR A 208 -14.41 31.66 -11.83
C THR A 208 -15.22 31.97 -10.57
N LEU A 209 -15.93 30.98 -10.00
CA LEU A 209 -16.70 31.14 -8.76
C LEU A 209 -15.82 31.55 -7.57
N ALA A 210 -14.65 30.92 -7.42
CA ALA A 210 -13.70 31.23 -6.36
C ALA A 210 -13.13 32.65 -6.51
N SER A 211 -12.88 33.10 -7.74
CA SER A 211 -12.36 34.45 -8.01
C SER A 211 -13.40 35.53 -7.79
N THR A 212 -14.68 35.28 -8.11
CA THR A 212 -15.74 36.28 -7.98
C THR A 212 -16.32 36.35 -6.56
N PHE A 213 -16.58 35.21 -5.93
CA PHE A 213 -17.26 35.17 -4.63
C PHE A 213 -16.32 34.93 -3.43
N GLY A 214 -15.10 34.45 -3.67
CA GLY A 214 -14.04 34.25 -2.67
C GLY A 214 -14.27 33.08 -1.70
N SER A 215 -15.43 33.04 -1.06
CA SER A 215 -15.79 32.04 -0.05
C SER A 215 -16.88 31.09 -0.54
N PHE A 216 -16.79 29.82 -0.16
CA PHE A 216 -17.84 28.83 -0.41
C PHE A 216 -19.21 29.29 0.11
N LYS A 217 -19.25 29.98 1.26
CA LYS A 217 -20.50 30.55 1.81
C LYS A 217 -21.14 31.57 0.87
N ASN A 218 -20.32 32.40 0.24
CA ASN A 218 -20.81 33.42 -0.69
C ASN A 218 -21.31 32.78 -1.99
N ILE A 219 -20.65 31.72 -2.45
CA ILE A 219 -21.09 30.92 -3.61
C ILE A 219 -22.47 30.30 -3.35
N MET A 220 -22.72 29.78 -2.14
CA MET A 220 -24.01 29.17 -1.79
C MET A 220 -25.16 30.18 -1.68
N ASN A 221 -24.88 31.40 -1.21
CA ASN A 221 -25.91 32.44 -1.02
C ASN A 221 -26.10 33.34 -2.24
N ALA A 222 -25.37 33.12 -3.33
CA ALA A 222 -25.44 33.96 -4.51
C ALA A 222 -26.79 33.79 -5.24
N PRO A 223 -27.47 34.89 -5.64
CA PRO A 223 -28.71 34.80 -6.39
C PRO A 223 -28.47 34.28 -7.81
N ALA A 224 -29.52 33.69 -8.41
CA ALA A 224 -29.47 33.15 -9.77
C ALA A 224 -28.98 34.18 -10.82
N ASP A 225 -29.32 35.45 -10.62
CA ASP A 225 -28.98 36.53 -11.53
C ASP A 225 -27.46 36.81 -11.53
N GLU A 226 -26.82 36.84 -10.36
CA GLU A 226 -25.37 37.05 -10.24
C GLU A 226 -24.57 35.86 -10.79
N LEU A 227 -25.07 34.63 -10.59
CA LEU A 227 -24.46 33.42 -11.14
C LEU A 227 -24.56 33.36 -12.67
N GLY A 228 -25.61 33.94 -13.26
CA GLY A 228 -25.83 34.00 -14.70
C GLY A 228 -24.96 35.03 -15.43
N VAL A 229 -24.45 36.04 -14.73
CA VAL A 229 -23.55 37.07 -15.28
C VAL A 229 -22.12 36.56 -15.44
N LEU A 230 -21.77 35.43 -14.80
CA LEU A 230 -20.42 34.88 -14.85
C LEU A 230 -20.05 34.36 -16.25
N PRO A 231 -18.80 34.58 -16.70
CA PRO A 231 -18.34 34.10 -17.99
C PRO A 231 -18.37 32.57 -18.03
N GLY A 232 -19.08 32.00 -19.02
CA GLY A 232 -19.19 30.55 -19.19
C GLY A 232 -20.22 29.84 -18.30
N PHE A 233 -20.96 30.59 -17.48
CA PHE A 233 -22.13 30.10 -16.75
C PHE A 233 -23.40 30.26 -17.59
N GLY A 234 -23.87 29.15 -18.16
CA GLY A 234 -25.18 29.12 -18.79
C GLY A 234 -26.30 28.84 -17.78
N GLU A 235 -27.54 29.15 -18.14
CA GLU A 235 -28.76 28.92 -17.32
C GLU A 235 -28.85 27.49 -16.77
N ARG A 236 -28.39 26.50 -17.55
CA ARG A 236 -28.36 25.09 -17.13
C ARG A 236 -27.40 24.83 -15.95
N LYS A 237 -26.25 25.51 -15.92
CA LYS A 237 -25.27 25.38 -14.82
C LYS A 237 -25.81 26.07 -13.57
N VAL A 238 -26.33 27.28 -13.72
CA VAL A 238 -26.95 28.06 -12.64
C VAL A 238 -28.09 27.29 -11.99
N LYS A 239 -29.02 26.76 -12.80
CA LYS A 239 -30.17 25.99 -12.30
C LYS A 239 -29.73 24.74 -11.54
N ARG A 240 -28.75 23.99 -12.03
CA ARG A 240 -28.25 22.78 -11.37
C ARG A 240 -27.47 23.08 -10.08
N LEU A 241 -26.74 24.17 -10.05
CA LEU A 241 -25.99 24.62 -8.88
C LEU A 241 -26.95 25.05 -7.75
N LEU A 242 -27.99 25.82 -8.09
CA LEU A 242 -29.05 26.18 -7.14
C LEU A 242 -29.88 24.98 -6.70
N GLU A 243 -30.25 24.08 -7.63
CA GLU A 243 -30.92 22.82 -7.27
C GLU A 243 -30.05 21.99 -6.32
N ALA A 244 -28.73 21.93 -6.52
CA ALA A 244 -27.84 21.19 -5.63
C ALA A 244 -27.76 21.80 -4.21
N PHE A 245 -27.89 23.12 -4.06
CA PHE A 245 -27.81 23.79 -2.75
C PHE A 245 -29.16 23.84 -2.02
N ASP A 246 -30.26 24.09 -2.73
CA ASP A 246 -31.57 24.33 -2.14
C ASP A 246 -32.49 23.10 -2.13
N GLN A 247 -32.12 22.02 -2.83
CA GLN A 247 -32.97 20.83 -2.88
C GLN A 247 -33.06 20.17 -1.49
N PRO A 248 -34.29 19.89 -1.00
CA PRO A 248 -34.46 19.17 0.25
C PRO A 248 -33.93 17.75 0.12
N PHE A 249 -33.24 17.27 1.16
CA PHE A 249 -32.75 15.88 1.23
C PHE A 249 -33.89 14.85 1.20
N ALA A 250 -35.09 15.23 1.65
CA ALA A 250 -36.27 14.37 1.61
C ALA A 250 -36.96 14.45 0.23
N ILE A 251 -37.16 13.30 -0.39
CA ILE A 251 -37.97 13.20 -1.60
C ILE A 251 -39.44 13.33 -1.20
N ASP A 252 -40.07 14.44 -1.57
CA ASP A 252 -41.52 14.57 -1.44
C ASP A 252 -42.23 13.37 -2.13
N PRO A 253 -43.00 12.55 -1.39
CA PRO A 253 -43.64 11.36 -1.95
C PRO A 253 -44.62 11.70 -3.08
N LYS A 254 -45.14 12.95 -3.12
CA LYS A 254 -46.01 13.46 -4.19
C LYS A 254 -45.26 13.74 -5.50
N LYS A 255 -44.02 14.26 -5.46
CA LYS A 255 -43.19 14.53 -6.67
C LYS A 255 -42.67 13.24 -7.32
N ARG A 256 -42.45 12.17 -6.55
CA ARG A 256 -42.02 10.86 -7.07
C ARG A 256 -43.04 10.22 -8.03
N ARG A 257 -44.34 10.50 -7.84
CA ARG A 257 -45.43 9.98 -8.68
C ARG A 257 -45.53 10.68 -10.04
N GLN A 258 -45.04 11.92 -10.14
CA GLN A 258 -45.14 12.74 -11.34
C GLN A 258 -43.93 12.59 -12.28
N ARG A 259 -42.75 12.21 -11.75
CA ARG A 259 -41.55 11.89 -12.57
C ARG A 259 -41.60 10.49 -13.23
N ARG A 260 -42.58 9.65 -12.88
CA ARG A 260 -42.74 8.28 -13.40
C ARG A 260 -43.85 8.13 -14.46
N ARG A 261 -44.50 9.23 -14.84
CA ARG A 261 -45.43 9.33 -15.97
C ARG A 261 -44.78 10.16 -17.05
#